data_AF-A0A7S1UB20-F1
#
_entry.id   AF-A0A7S1UB20-F1
#
_cell.length_a   1.000
_cell.length_b   1.000
_cell.length_c   1.000
_cell.angle_alpha   90.00
_cell.angle_beta   90.00
_cell.angle_gamma   90.00
#
_symmetry.space_group_name_H-M   'P 1'
#
loop_
_entity.id
_entity.type
_entity.pdbx_description
1 polymer ?
#
loop_
_entity_poly.entity_id
_entity_poly.type
_entity_poly.pdbx_seq_one_letter_code
_entity_poly.pdbx_strand_id
1 'polypeptide(L)'
;FKKVAPQLSAGRVQSVALKLVVDRERERMRHRAAEFGALTAAFADGEGSAGLDFTAKLVAVDGKRLLEAKDFDNNAQRLDEGHGFLLGAKEAEALAAALPVEGFEVTKMEAKVVTSKPPQPFITSTLQQAGSSRLGW
;
A
#
# COMPACT_ATOMS: atom_id res chain seq x y z
N PHE A 1 -15.34 -16.00 -36.49
CA PHE A 1 -14.32 -15.74 -37.54
C PHE A 1 -14.55 -14.45 -38.34
N LYS A 2 -15.76 -14.09 -38.78
CA LYS A 2 -15.99 -12.85 -39.57
C LYS A 2 -15.97 -11.52 -38.79
N LYS A 3 -16.03 -11.52 -37.45
CA LYS A 3 -16.24 -10.31 -36.62
C LYS A 3 -15.00 -9.72 -35.94
N VAL A 4 -13.87 -10.44 -35.93
CA VAL A 4 -12.66 -10.01 -35.21
C VAL A 4 -11.43 -10.19 -36.10
N ALA A 5 -10.90 -11.41 -36.22
CA ALA A 5 -9.81 -11.73 -37.15
C ALA A 5 -9.87 -13.22 -37.56
N PRO A 6 -9.35 -13.57 -38.76
CA PRO A 6 -9.13 -14.97 -39.12
C PRO A 6 -8.14 -15.66 -38.16
N GLN A 7 -8.26 -16.97 -38.00
CA GLN A 7 -7.39 -17.84 -37.18
C GLN A 7 -7.36 -17.60 -35.64
N LEU A 8 -8.32 -16.87 -35.07
CA LEU A 8 -8.44 -16.75 -33.61
C LEU A 8 -9.01 -18.03 -32.98
N SER A 9 -8.38 -18.50 -31.89
CA SER A 9 -8.94 -19.54 -31.03
C SER A 9 -10.01 -18.95 -30.10
N ALA A 10 -11.09 -19.70 -29.89
CA ALA A 10 -12.16 -19.33 -28.97
C ALA A 10 -12.44 -20.53 -28.06
N GLY A 11 -12.16 -20.39 -26.76
CA GLY A 11 -12.42 -21.40 -25.75
C GLY A 11 -13.17 -20.82 -24.55
N ARG A 12 -14.12 -21.56 -23.98
CA ARG A 12 -14.93 -21.09 -22.83
C ARG A 12 -14.07 -20.68 -21.64
N VAL A 13 -13.02 -21.43 -21.33
CA VAL A 13 -12.12 -21.15 -20.20
C VAL A 13 -11.08 -20.09 -20.58
N GLN A 14 -10.49 -20.20 -21.77
CA GLN A 14 -9.47 -19.27 -22.26
C GLN A 14 -9.99 -17.84 -22.41
N SER A 15 -11.23 -17.67 -22.89
CA SER A 15 -11.84 -16.35 -23.03
C SER A 15 -12.12 -15.66 -21.70
N VAL A 16 -12.47 -16.41 -20.65
CA VAL A 16 -12.64 -15.86 -19.29
C VAL A 16 -11.28 -15.44 -18.71
N ALA A 17 -10.25 -16.27 -18.87
CA ALA A 17 -8.89 -15.92 -18.44
C ALA A 17 -8.40 -14.64 -19.13
N LEU A 18 -8.59 -14.53 -20.45
CA LEU A 18 -8.25 -13.33 -21.21
C LEU A 18 -9.05 -12.11 -20.73
N LYS A 19 -10.35 -12.28 -20.46
CA LYS A 19 -11.20 -11.21 -19.92
C LYS A 19 -10.68 -10.66 -18.60
N LEU A 20 -10.22 -11.51 -17.66
CA LEU A 20 -9.65 -11.04 -16.38
C LEU A 20 -8.43 -10.15 -16.58
N VAL A 21 -7.52 -10.52 -17.50
CA VAL A 21 -6.34 -9.72 -17.83
C VAL A 21 -6.74 -8.38 -18.46
N VAL A 22 -7.65 -8.41 -19.44
CA VAL A 22 -8.14 -7.21 -20.13
C VAL A 22 -8.89 -6.28 -19.19
N ASP A 23 -9.70 -6.81 -18.28
CA ASP A 23 -10.45 -6.00 -17.31
C ASP A 23 -9.50 -5.32 -16.31
N ARG A 24 -8.46 -6.03 -15.82
CA ARG A 24 -7.39 -5.45 -14.99
C ARG A 24 -6.61 -4.35 -15.71
N GLU A 25 -6.35 -4.53 -17.00
CA GLU A 25 -5.67 -3.51 -17.81
C GLU A 25 -6.57 -2.29 -18.05
N ARG A 26 -7.85 -2.49 -18.30
CA ARG A 26 -8.83 -1.39 -18.39
C ARG A 26 -8.96 -0.62 -17.07
N GLU A 27 -8.86 -1.30 -15.94
CA GLU A 27 -8.78 -0.64 -14.63
C GLU A 27 -7.53 0.23 -14.52
N ARG A 28 -6.35 -0.26 -14.95
CA ARG A 28 -5.12 0.54 -14.99
C ARG A 28 -5.25 1.75 -15.90
N MET A 29 -5.84 1.60 -17.09
CA MET A 29 -6.04 2.70 -18.04
C MET A 29 -6.99 3.79 -17.50
N ARG A 30 -7.95 3.43 -16.66
CA ARG A 30 -8.89 4.38 -16.04
C ARG A 30 -8.38 4.96 -14.72
N HIS A 31 -7.34 4.38 -14.15
CA HIS A 31 -6.81 4.80 -12.86
C HIS A 31 -6.32 6.24 -12.91
N ARG A 32 -6.76 7.05 -11.95
CA ARG A 32 -6.25 8.40 -11.69
C ARG A 32 -5.52 8.40 -10.36
N ALA A 33 -4.26 8.83 -10.37
CA ALA A 33 -3.44 8.88 -9.18
C ALA A 33 -3.88 10.05 -8.27
N ALA A 34 -3.98 9.78 -6.97
CA ALA A 34 -4.11 10.82 -5.95
C ALA A 34 -2.71 11.24 -5.46
N GLU A 35 -2.47 12.53 -5.32
CA GLU A 35 -1.25 13.07 -4.75
C GLU A 35 -1.44 13.38 -3.26
N PHE A 36 -0.55 12.85 -2.42
CA PHE A 36 -0.52 13.11 -0.98
C PHE A 36 0.93 13.10 -0.50
N GLY A 37 1.21 13.95 0.48
CA GLY A 37 2.45 13.99 1.22
C GLY A 37 2.45 12.97 2.35
N ALA A 38 3.65 12.51 2.70
CA ALA A 38 3.88 11.73 3.90
C ALA A 38 5.16 12.25 4.55
N LEU A 39 5.17 12.28 5.88
CA LEU A 39 6.36 12.63 6.64
C LEU A 39 6.86 11.40 7.38
N THR A 40 8.17 11.19 7.30
CA THR A 40 8.88 10.08 7.94
C THR A 40 10.06 10.67 8.69
N ALA A 41 10.25 10.27 9.94
CA ALA A 41 11.33 10.71 10.79
C ALA A 41 12.14 9.51 11.29
N ALA A 42 13.46 9.66 11.31
CA ALA A 42 14.37 8.71 11.94
C ALA A 42 14.60 9.16 13.38
N PHE A 43 14.40 8.25 14.31
CA PHE A 43 14.63 8.46 15.73
C PHE A 43 15.82 7.61 16.14
N ALA A 44 16.79 8.27 16.75
CA ALA A 44 17.89 7.64 17.46
C ALA A 44 17.73 7.98 18.94
N ASP A 45 17.98 7.00 19.81
CA ASP A 45 17.98 7.26 21.24
C ASP A 45 19.32 7.87 21.66
N GLY A 46 19.28 8.86 22.55
CA GLY A 46 20.49 9.54 23.05
C GLY A 46 21.38 8.60 23.88
N GLU A 47 22.61 9.05 24.20
CA GLU A 47 23.63 8.25 24.90
C GLU A 47 23.06 7.51 26.14
N GLY A 48 22.86 6.19 26.01
CA GLY A 48 22.40 5.35 27.12
C GLY A 48 21.63 4.10 26.74
N SER A 49 21.06 4.00 25.53
CA SER A 49 20.44 2.77 25.04
C SER A 49 21.17 2.26 23.80
N ALA A 50 21.55 0.98 23.84
CA ALA A 50 22.30 0.36 22.77
C ALA A 50 21.38 0.05 21.58
N GLY A 51 21.39 0.90 20.56
CA GLY A 51 21.03 0.52 19.18
C GLY A 51 19.54 0.44 18.83
N LEU A 52 18.71 1.30 19.42
CA LEU A 52 17.28 1.39 19.07
C LEU A 52 16.99 2.50 18.06
N ASP A 53 17.69 2.51 16.94
CA ASP A 53 17.34 3.38 15.83
C ASP A 53 16.09 2.84 15.15
N PHE A 54 15.09 3.69 14.98
CA PHE A 54 13.87 3.32 14.27
C PHE A 54 13.34 4.48 13.42
N THR A 55 12.49 4.13 12.47
CA THR A 55 11.81 5.10 11.61
C THR A 55 10.34 5.12 11.97
N ALA A 56 9.76 6.30 12.17
CA ALA A 56 8.33 6.46 12.36
C ALA A 56 7.73 7.35 11.27
N LYS A 57 6.48 7.06 10.90
CA LYS A 57 5.69 7.84 9.97
C LYS A 57 4.71 8.71 10.74
N LEU A 58 4.50 9.95 10.31
CA LEU A 58 3.46 10.81 10.85
C LEU A 58 2.08 10.23 10.53
N VAL A 59 1.22 10.10 11.54
CA VAL A 59 -0.11 9.48 11.40
C VAL A 59 -1.25 10.50 11.58
N ALA A 60 -1.03 11.58 12.33
CA ALA A 60 -2.05 12.60 12.58
C ALA A 60 -1.42 13.97 12.85
N VAL A 61 -2.17 15.03 12.55
CA VAL A 61 -1.85 16.44 12.86
C VAL A 61 -3.08 17.05 13.51
N ASP A 62 -2.92 17.72 14.66
CA ASP A 62 -4.02 18.35 15.41
C ASP A 62 -5.22 17.41 15.67
N GLY A 63 -4.93 16.14 15.98
CA GLY A 63 -5.95 15.11 16.20
C GLY A 63 -6.66 14.60 14.94
N LYS A 64 -6.35 15.14 13.76
CA LYS A 64 -6.87 14.66 12.47
C LYS A 64 -5.92 13.65 11.86
N ARG A 65 -6.43 12.46 11.57
CA ARG A 65 -5.66 11.39 10.91
C ARG A 65 -5.27 11.80 9.49
N LEU A 66 -4.03 11.56 9.12
CA LEU A 66 -3.55 11.72 7.75
C LEU A 66 -4.16 10.69 6.81
N LEU A 67 -4.54 11.15 5.62
CA LEU A 67 -4.97 10.29 4.54
C LEU A 67 -3.79 9.54 3.93
N GLU A 68 -4.01 8.28 3.60
CA GLU A 68 -3.05 7.41 2.92
C GLU A 68 -3.64 6.87 1.62
N ALA A 69 -2.85 6.14 0.84
CA ALA A 69 -3.30 5.55 -0.43
C ALA A 69 -4.60 4.72 -0.31
N LYS A 70 -4.82 4.05 0.83
CA LYS A 70 -6.03 3.24 1.10
C LYS A 70 -7.32 4.07 1.23
N ASP A 71 -7.18 5.38 1.47
CA ASP A 71 -8.29 6.30 1.64
C ASP A 71 -8.74 6.92 0.30
N PHE A 72 -8.18 6.46 -0.83
CA PHE A 72 -8.55 6.90 -2.17
C PHE A 72 -9.05 5.73 -3.03
N ASP A 73 -10.03 6.01 -3.87
CA ASP A 73 -10.49 5.08 -4.89
C ASP A 73 -9.60 5.11 -6.15
N ASN A 74 -9.95 4.30 -7.15
CA ASN A 74 -9.20 4.24 -8.41
C ASN A 74 -9.27 5.54 -9.24
N ASN A 75 -10.13 6.49 -8.90
CA ASN A 75 -10.33 7.76 -9.59
C ASN A 75 -9.81 8.96 -8.77
N ALA A 76 -8.95 8.72 -7.77
CA ALA A 76 -8.45 9.72 -6.83
C ALA A 76 -9.52 10.40 -5.96
N GLN A 77 -10.69 9.78 -5.82
CA GLN A 77 -11.75 10.26 -4.93
C GLN A 77 -11.51 9.74 -3.52
N ARG A 78 -11.75 10.61 -2.55
CA ARG A 78 -11.64 10.29 -1.13
C ARG A 78 -12.73 9.29 -0.73
N LEU A 79 -12.32 8.24 -0.02
CA LEU A 79 -13.17 7.21 0.56
C LEU A 79 -13.52 7.50 2.04
N ASP A 80 -12.85 8.47 2.66
CA ASP A 80 -13.12 8.85 4.04
C ASP A 80 -14.37 9.75 4.14
N GLU A 81 -15.02 9.75 5.30
CA GLU A 81 -16.20 10.58 5.61
C GLU A 81 -15.87 12.10 5.75
N GLY A 82 -14.73 12.55 5.22
CA GLY A 82 -14.26 13.94 5.29
C GLY A 82 -13.52 14.30 6.58
N HIS A 83 -13.26 13.34 7.46
CA HIS A 83 -12.57 13.55 8.74
C HIS A 83 -11.04 13.50 8.64
N GLY A 84 -10.49 12.95 7.55
CA GLY A 84 -9.06 12.87 7.36
C GLY A 84 -8.44 14.18 6.87
N PHE A 85 -7.18 14.38 7.21
CA PHE A 85 -6.37 15.49 6.75
C PHE A 85 -5.53 15.05 5.55
N LEU A 86 -5.69 15.72 4.41
CA LEU A 86 -4.86 15.51 3.23
C LEU A 86 -3.63 16.42 3.37
N LEU A 87 -2.47 15.83 3.60
CA LEU A 87 -1.22 16.57 3.62
C LEU A 87 -0.74 16.81 2.20
N GLY A 88 -0.65 18.06 1.77
CA GLY A 88 -0.03 18.40 0.47
C GLY A 88 1.50 18.33 0.53
N ALA A 89 2.17 18.31 -0.63
CA ALA A 89 3.64 18.34 -0.68
C ALA A 89 4.24 19.58 0.00
N LYS A 90 3.70 20.77 -0.30
CA LYS A 90 4.13 22.04 0.32
C LYS A 90 3.89 22.07 1.83
N GLU A 91 2.76 21.52 2.26
CA GLU A 91 2.42 21.44 3.68
C GLU A 91 3.32 20.45 4.42
N ALA A 92 3.67 19.33 3.79
CA ALA A 92 4.63 18.36 4.33
C ALA A 92 6.01 18.99 4.52
N GLU A 93 6.50 19.75 3.53
CA GLU A 93 7.78 20.46 3.62
C GLU A 93 7.76 21.54 4.71
N ALA A 94 6.68 22.33 4.79
CA ALA A 94 6.52 23.34 5.83
C ALA A 94 6.45 22.71 7.23
N LEU A 95 5.75 21.60 7.37
CA LEU A 95 5.63 20.87 8.64
C LEU A 95 6.96 20.21 9.03
N ALA A 96 7.70 19.67 8.07
CA ALA A 96 9.05 19.14 8.31
C ALA A 96 10.02 20.23 8.80
N ALA A 97 9.94 21.45 8.25
CA ALA A 97 10.78 22.57 8.67
C ALA A 97 10.37 23.18 10.02
N ALA A 98 9.09 23.08 10.39
CA ALA A 98 8.57 23.62 11.64
C ALA A 98 8.72 22.67 12.84
N LEU A 99 8.86 21.36 12.60
CA LEU A 99 9.02 20.38 13.67
C LEU A 99 10.40 20.49 14.33
N PRO A 100 10.48 20.41 15.67
CA PRO A 100 11.75 20.37 16.36
C PRO A 100 12.50 19.07 16.06
N VAL A 101 13.82 19.09 16.12
CA VAL A 101 14.68 17.91 15.92
C VAL A 101 14.69 17.01 17.16
N GLU A 102 14.33 17.55 18.33
CA GLU A 102 14.35 16.88 19.63
C GLU A 102 13.03 17.13 20.39
N GLY A 103 12.78 16.38 21.47
CA GLY A 103 11.61 16.58 22.34
C GLY A 103 10.38 15.74 21.98
N PHE A 104 10.55 14.69 21.17
CA PHE A 104 9.49 13.70 20.97
C PHE A 104 9.45 12.72 22.16
N GLU A 105 8.23 12.38 22.60
CA GLU A 105 7.99 11.41 23.65
C GLU A 105 7.18 10.22 23.15
N VAL A 106 7.39 9.05 23.75
CA VAL A 106 6.61 7.86 23.47
C VAL A 106 5.31 7.90 24.27
N THR A 107 4.19 8.19 23.60
CA THR A 107 2.88 8.29 24.27
C THR A 107 2.24 6.93 24.53
N LYS A 108 2.52 5.92 23.70
CA LYS A 108 1.96 4.57 23.82
C LYS A 108 2.92 3.52 23.26
N MET A 109 3.14 2.45 24.04
CA MET A 109 3.86 1.25 23.60
C MET A 109 2.98 0.02 23.85
N GLU A 110 2.78 -0.81 22.83
CA GLU A 110 1.96 -2.02 22.91
C GLU A 110 2.72 -3.21 22.31
N ALA A 111 2.93 -4.25 23.11
CA ALA A 111 3.59 -5.48 22.67
C ALA A 111 2.55 -6.61 22.59
N LYS A 112 2.33 -7.12 21.38
CA LYS A 112 1.37 -8.21 21.12
C LYS A 112 2.09 -9.44 20.61
N VAL A 113 1.86 -10.58 21.28
CA VAL A 113 2.33 -11.89 20.80
C VAL A 113 1.42 -12.34 19.65
N VAL A 114 2.02 -12.60 18.49
CA VAL A 114 1.33 -13.11 17.30
C VAL A 114 1.84 -14.50 16.97
N THR A 115 0.93 -15.45 16.79
CA THR A 115 1.28 -16.81 16.33
C THR A 115 0.73 -17.02 14.91
N SER A 116 1.55 -17.59 14.03
CA SER A 116 1.14 -17.95 12.67
C SER A 116 1.13 -19.47 12.51
N LYS A 117 0.05 -20.02 11.97
CA LYS A 117 -0.01 -21.44 11.63
C LYS A 117 0.81 -21.73 10.37
N PRO A 118 1.46 -22.90 10.27
CA PRO A 118 2.14 -23.29 9.04
C PRO A 118 1.14 -23.39 7.89
N PRO A 119 1.58 -23.12 6.65
CA PRO A 119 0.73 -23.29 5.48
C PRO A 119 0.37 -24.77 5.29
N GLN A 120 -0.77 -25.01 4.63
CA GLN A 120 -1.18 -26.37 4.29
C GLN A 120 -0.20 -27.01 3.29
N PRO A 121 -0.13 -28.36 3.23
CA PRO A 121 0.57 -29.06 2.16
C PRO A 121 0.11 -28.59 0.78
N PHE A 122 1.03 -28.56 -0.19
CA PHE A 122 0.71 -28.05 -1.51
C PHE A 122 -0.37 -28.88 -2.21
N ILE A 123 -1.35 -28.17 -2.76
CA ILE A 123 -2.15 -28.63 -3.89
C ILE A 123 -1.59 -28.04 -5.20
N THR A 124 -2.07 -28.51 -6.34
CA THR A 124 -1.61 -28.09 -7.68
C THR A 124 -1.58 -26.57 -7.86
N SER A 125 -2.66 -25.86 -7.51
CA SER A 125 -2.72 -24.40 -7.65
C SER A 125 -1.73 -23.67 -6.74
N THR A 126 -1.59 -24.09 -5.47
CA THR A 126 -0.66 -23.48 -4.52
C THR A 126 0.80 -23.77 -4.85
N LEU A 127 1.11 -24.94 -5.43
CA LEU A 127 2.44 -25.28 -5.92
C LEU A 127 2.81 -24.38 -7.12
N GLN A 128 1.88 -24.22 -8.07
CA GLN A 128 2.08 -23.34 -9.23
C GLN A 128 2.28 -21.88 -8.82
N GLN A 129 1.47 -21.37 -7.89
CA GLN A 129 1.63 -20.01 -7.36
C GLN A 129 2.98 -19.81 -6.68
N ALA A 130 3.40 -20.75 -5.82
CA ALA A 130 4.68 -20.66 -5.11
C ALA A 130 5.88 -20.78 -6.07
N GLY A 131 5.81 -21.67 -7.07
CA GLY A 131 6.81 -21.80 -8.11
C GLY A 131 6.98 -20.50 -8.91
N SER A 132 5.86 -19.91 -9.34
CA SER A 132 5.90 -18.65 -10.09
C SER A 132 6.44 -17.48 -9.25
N SER A 133 5.96 -17.29 -8.02
CA SER A 133 6.34 -16.14 -7.19
C SER A 133 7.76 -16.23 -6.61
N ARG A 134 8.27 -17.44 -6.35
CA ARG A 134 9.57 -17.64 -5.67
C ARG A 134 10.68 -18.07 -6.61
N LEU A 135 10.36 -18.79 -7.68
CA LEU A 135 11.35 -19.41 -8.58
C LEU A 135 11.26 -18.86 -10.01
N GLY A 136 10.24 -18.07 -10.35
CA GLY A 136 10.07 -17.46 -11.67
C GLY A 136 9.69 -18.44 -12.79
N TRP A 137 9.12 -19.59 -12.43
CA TRP A 137 8.59 -20.59 -13.37
C TRP A 137 7.21 -20.22 -13.94
#